data_AF-A0AAN5YJ92-F1
#
_entry.id   AF-A0AAN5YJ92-F1
#
_cell.length_a   1.000
_cell.length_b   1.000
_cell.length_c   1.000
_cell.angle_alpha   90.00
_cell.angle_beta   90.00
_cell.angle_gamma   90.00
#
_symmetry.space_group_name_H-M   'P 1'
#
loop_
_entity.id
_entity.type
_entity.pdbx_description
1 polymer ?
#
loop_
_entity_poly.entity_id
_entity_poly.type
_entity_poly.pdbx_seq_one_letter_code
_entity_poly.pdbx_strand_id
1 'polypeptide(L)'
;MNDKLSEKSFHQLRDFYTRLVRTKDDLHGLLIAMAIDDIGKDSSLSEEMAQQGVKATYADHSDLVHRQHWRTIGPKLNISQVVRGECPPASLEILSTLQGKGQGVNLQAMVTFLDVAGAGGHADTRSCIVMSEPVFQAYMSGVEAFDTFANGSIPSPRACYDHILEYRAKNLQQLGFNFSHPLRMKHGRSLGCFAWGV
;
A
#
# COMPACT_ATOMS: atom_id res chain seq x y z
N MET A 1 -4.05 20.90 15.72
CA MET A 1 -3.73 19.47 15.90
C MET A 1 -2.24 19.30 15.61
N ASN A 2 -1.54 18.42 16.33
CA ASN A 2 -0.13 18.19 16.05
C ASN A 2 -0.07 17.15 14.93
N ASP A 3 -0.07 17.61 13.68
CA ASP A 3 -0.15 16.75 12.49
C ASP A 3 1.17 16.02 12.20
N LYS A 4 2.12 16.07 13.13
CA LYS A 4 3.40 15.38 13.01
C LYS A 4 3.24 13.92 13.44
N LEU A 5 4.03 13.06 12.81
CA LEU A 5 4.20 11.68 13.26
C LEU A 5 4.64 11.67 14.73
N SER A 6 3.95 10.91 15.56
CA SER A 6 4.34 10.70 16.96
C SER A 6 5.63 9.89 17.02
N GLU A 7 6.39 10.03 18.12
CA GLU A 7 7.61 9.25 18.34
C GLU A 7 7.34 7.74 18.33
N LYS A 8 6.21 7.31 18.89
CA LYS A 8 5.78 5.90 18.85
C LYS A 8 5.60 5.42 17.41
N SER A 9 4.90 6.18 16.59
CA SER A 9 4.64 5.84 15.20
C SER A 9 5.90 5.90 14.34
N PHE A 10 6.81 6.82 14.64
CA PHE A 10 8.15 6.84 14.04
C PHE A 10 8.93 5.56 14.35
N HIS A 11 8.92 5.09 15.61
CA HIS A 11 9.53 3.81 15.97
C HIS A 11 8.86 2.63 15.25
N GLN A 12 7.54 2.62 15.14
CA GLN A 12 6.82 1.59 14.37
C GLN A 12 7.22 1.59 12.88
N LEU A 13 7.31 2.77 12.26
CA LEU A 13 7.77 2.92 10.88
C LEU A 13 9.21 2.40 10.74
N ARG A 14 10.12 2.83 11.63
CA ARG A 14 11.51 2.35 11.61
C ARG A 14 11.59 0.83 11.76
N ASP A 15 10.85 0.27 12.70
CA ASP A 15 10.85 -1.16 12.99
C ASP A 15 10.19 -1.98 11.86
N PHE A 16 9.28 -1.37 11.09
CA PHE A 16 8.76 -1.97 9.86
C PHE A 16 9.90 -2.14 8.83
N TYR A 17 10.71 -1.10 8.61
CA TYR A 17 11.83 -1.17 7.65
C TYR A 17 12.95 -2.09 8.13
N THR A 18 13.40 -1.98 9.39
CA THR A 18 14.53 -2.78 9.90
C THR A 18 14.22 -4.27 10.00
N ARG A 19 12.93 -4.64 10.13
CA ARG A 19 12.52 -6.05 10.07
C ARG A 19 12.59 -6.62 8.66
N LEU A 20 12.41 -5.79 7.63
CA LEU A 20 12.33 -6.21 6.22
C LEU A 20 13.66 -6.04 5.48
N VAL A 21 14.46 -5.03 5.84
CA VAL A 21 15.78 -4.75 5.26
C VAL A 21 16.86 -5.19 6.25
N ARG A 22 17.21 -6.47 6.20
CA ARG A 22 18.21 -7.06 7.13
C ARG A 22 19.58 -7.21 6.48
N THR A 23 19.61 -7.36 5.17
CA THR A 23 20.80 -7.62 4.38
C THR A 23 21.06 -6.50 3.38
N LYS A 24 22.27 -6.48 2.80
CA LYS A 24 22.58 -5.58 1.69
C LYS A 24 21.70 -5.87 0.47
N ASP A 25 21.32 -7.12 0.28
CA ASP A 25 20.50 -7.54 -0.86
C ASP A 25 19.05 -7.06 -0.72
N ASP A 26 18.49 -7.07 0.49
CA ASP A 26 17.18 -6.47 0.76
C ASP A 26 17.18 -4.96 0.46
N LEU A 27 18.26 -4.27 0.84
CA LEU A 27 18.43 -2.85 0.56
C LEU A 27 18.52 -2.59 -0.95
N HIS A 28 19.31 -3.38 -1.67
CA HIS A 28 19.36 -3.30 -3.14
C HIS A 28 17.99 -3.61 -3.77
N GLY A 29 17.25 -4.59 -3.24
CA GLY A 29 15.91 -4.93 -3.68
C GLY A 29 14.94 -3.75 -3.53
N LEU A 30 14.98 -3.07 -2.39
CA LEU A 30 14.19 -1.86 -2.15
C LEU A 30 14.56 -0.72 -3.10
N LEU A 31 15.85 -0.44 -3.27
CA LEU A 31 16.32 0.61 -4.20
C LEU A 31 15.89 0.34 -5.64
N ILE A 32 15.99 -0.92 -6.08
CA ILE A 32 15.52 -1.35 -7.41
C ILE A 32 14.00 -1.20 -7.51
N ALA A 33 13.24 -1.58 -6.49
CA ALA A 33 11.78 -1.44 -6.48
C ALA A 33 11.36 0.03 -6.58
N MET A 34 12.00 0.92 -5.84
CA MET A 34 11.78 2.37 -5.94
C MET A 34 12.11 2.91 -7.33
N ALA A 35 13.29 2.56 -7.88
CA ALA A 35 13.68 2.99 -9.22
C ALA A 35 12.71 2.47 -10.29
N ILE A 36 12.25 1.22 -10.19
CA ILE A 36 11.26 0.65 -11.10
C ILE A 36 9.88 1.29 -10.91
N ASP A 37 9.47 1.65 -9.70
CA ASP A 37 8.18 2.34 -9.50
C ASP A 37 8.16 3.71 -10.20
N ASP A 38 9.27 4.44 -10.13
CA ASP A 38 9.42 5.72 -10.83
C ASP A 38 9.59 5.56 -12.34
N ILE A 39 10.37 4.57 -12.81
CA ILE A 39 10.59 4.31 -14.24
C ILE A 39 9.35 3.66 -14.88
N GLY A 40 8.65 2.79 -14.15
CA GLY A 40 7.48 2.01 -14.61
C GLY A 40 6.22 2.84 -14.80
N LYS A 41 6.24 4.13 -14.41
CA LYS A 41 5.24 5.13 -14.78
C LYS A 41 5.39 5.58 -16.24
N ASP A 42 6.49 5.24 -16.90
CA ASP A 42 6.71 5.50 -18.33
C ASP A 42 6.16 4.34 -19.18
N SER A 43 5.01 4.60 -19.81
CA SER A 43 4.34 3.66 -20.71
C SER A 43 5.21 3.25 -21.91
N SER A 44 6.17 4.09 -22.33
CA SER A 44 7.04 3.81 -23.49
C SER A 44 8.07 2.72 -23.18
N LEU A 45 8.65 2.72 -21.98
CA LEU A 45 9.63 1.73 -21.52
C LEU A 45 9.00 0.34 -21.33
N SER A 46 7.74 0.28 -20.89
CA SER A 46 7.01 -0.98 -20.75
C SER A 46 6.76 -1.65 -22.10
N GLU A 47 6.51 -0.88 -23.15
CA GLU A 47 6.31 -1.36 -24.52
C GLU A 47 7.64 -1.76 -25.18
N GLU A 48 8.71 -0.98 -24.99
CA GLU A 48 10.05 -1.29 -25.53
C GLU A 48 10.64 -2.58 -24.94
N MET A 49 10.49 -2.80 -23.63
CA MET A 49 10.98 -4.03 -22.98
C MET A 49 10.22 -5.29 -23.44
N ALA A 50 8.93 -5.16 -23.77
CA ALA A 50 8.12 -6.24 -24.33
C ALA A 50 8.53 -6.55 -25.79
N GLN A 51 8.87 -5.52 -26.58
CA GLN A 51 9.31 -5.65 -27.96
C GLN A 51 10.73 -6.21 -28.10
N GLN A 52 11.62 -5.95 -27.14
CA GLN A 52 13.00 -6.44 -27.19
C GLN A 52 13.18 -7.90 -26.72
N GLY A 53 12.11 -8.62 -26.37
CA GLY A 53 12.18 -10.04 -26.00
C GLY A 53 13.04 -10.31 -24.77
N VAL A 54 13.34 -9.27 -23.97
CA VAL A 54 14.14 -9.38 -22.75
C VAL A 54 13.30 -10.11 -21.70
N LYS A 55 13.37 -11.45 -21.70
CA LYS A 55 13.13 -12.21 -20.48
C LYS A 55 14.19 -11.75 -19.49
N ALA A 56 13.80 -10.84 -18.59
CA ALA A 56 14.64 -10.32 -17.52
C ALA A 56 15.29 -11.48 -16.75
N THR A 57 16.46 -11.89 -17.22
CA THR A 57 17.27 -12.98 -16.67
C THR A 57 18.22 -12.32 -15.69
N TYR A 58 17.66 -11.88 -14.57
CA TYR A 58 18.40 -11.46 -13.39
C TYR A 58 18.20 -12.54 -12.33
N ALA A 59 18.82 -13.69 -12.60
CA ALA A 59 18.75 -14.87 -11.76
C ALA A 59 19.95 -14.89 -10.81
N ASP A 60 19.68 -14.57 -9.54
CA ASP A 60 20.43 -15.12 -8.41
C ASP A 60 19.44 -15.63 -7.34
N HIS A 61 19.79 -16.78 -6.78
CA HIS A 61 18.86 -17.80 -6.29
C HIS A 61 18.47 -17.60 -4.82
N SER A 62 17.57 -16.65 -4.55
CA SER A 62 16.63 -16.62 -3.39
C SER A 62 15.65 -15.44 -3.50
N ASP A 63 16.11 -14.36 -4.16
CA ASP A 63 15.41 -13.07 -4.30
C ASP A 63 14.36 -13.00 -5.43
N LEU A 64 14.34 -14.00 -6.31
CA LEU A 64 13.36 -14.09 -7.40
C LEU A 64 11.94 -14.16 -6.84
N VAL A 65 11.74 -14.74 -5.66
CA VAL A 65 10.41 -14.88 -5.05
C VAL A 65 9.88 -13.49 -4.67
N HIS A 66 10.63 -12.67 -3.96
CA HIS A 66 10.19 -11.31 -3.59
C HIS A 66 9.96 -10.40 -4.81
N ARG A 67 10.90 -10.42 -5.77
CA ARG A 67 10.82 -9.58 -6.98
C ARG A 67 9.72 -10.01 -7.94
N GLN A 68 9.47 -11.31 -8.10
CA GLN A 68 8.40 -11.80 -8.96
C GLN A 68 7.01 -11.47 -8.38
N HIS A 69 6.87 -11.55 -7.05
CA HIS A 69 5.64 -11.13 -6.36
C HIS A 69 5.42 -9.63 -6.51
N TRP A 70 6.44 -8.80 -6.25
CA TRP A 70 6.37 -7.36 -6.51
C TRP A 70 5.99 -7.06 -7.96
N ARG A 71 6.62 -7.69 -8.96
CA ARG A 71 6.31 -7.48 -10.38
C ARG A 71 4.84 -7.75 -10.73
N THR A 72 4.19 -8.64 -9.99
CA THR A 72 2.78 -8.97 -10.19
C THR A 72 1.88 -7.97 -9.48
N ILE A 73 2.26 -7.55 -8.28
CA ILE A 73 1.43 -6.76 -7.36
C ILE A 73 1.63 -5.25 -7.60
N GLY A 74 2.87 -4.78 -7.67
CA GLY A 74 3.18 -3.36 -7.59
C GLY A 74 2.61 -2.49 -8.70
N PRO A 75 2.78 -2.85 -9.99
CA PRO A 75 2.18 -2.09 -11.09
C PRO A 75 0.64 -2.09 -11.09
N LYS A 76 0.00 -3.00 -10.33
CA LYS A 76 -1.45 -3.23 -10.37
C LYS A 76 -2.18 -2.87 -9.07
N LEU A 77 -1.47 -2.75 -7.95
CA LEU A 77 -2.02 -2.45 -6.63
C LEU A 77 -1.59 -1.06 -6.19
N ASN A 78 -2.51 -0.11 -6.31
CA ASN A 78 -2.34 1.22 -5.71
C ASN A 78 -2.79 1.20 -4.24
N ILE A 79 -1.87 0.93 -3.32
CA ILE A 79 -2.15 0.89 -1.87
C ILE A 79 -2.75 2.21 -1.39
N SER A 80 -2.28 3.34 -1.91
CA SER A 80 -2.78 4.68 -1.57
C SER A 80 -4.27 4.82 -1.87
N GLN A 81 -4.74 4.35 -3.03
CA GLN A 81 -6.16 4.37 -3.39
C GLN A 81 -7.00 3.44 -2.51
N VAL A 82 -6.48 2.26 -2.18
CA VAL A 82 -7.16 1.31 -1.27
C VAL A 82 -7.32 1.95 0.12
N VAL A 83 -6.24 2.46 0.70
CA VAL A 83 -6.27 3.11 2.01
C VAL A 83 -7.14 4.37 2.00
N ARG A 84 -7.21 5.11 0.88
CA ARG A 84 -8.10 6.28 0.72
C ARG A 84 -9.52 5.92 0.36
N GLY A 85 -9.87 4.65 0.21
CA GLY A 85 -11.24 4.22 -0.11
C GLY A 85 -11.70 4.63 -1.52
N GLU A 86 -10.76 4.97 -2.39
CA GLU A 86 -10.96 5.41 -3.77
C GLU A 86 -10.70 4.25 -4.76
N CYS A 87 -10.56 3.02 -4.26
CA CYS A 87 -10.25 1.86 -5.06
C CYS A 87 -11.50 1.32 -5.76
N PRO A 88 -11.52 1.24 -7.11
CA PRO A 88 -12.62 0.62 -7.84
C PRO A 88 -12.63 -0.90 -7.61
N PRO A 89 -13.79 -1.58 -7.69
CA PRO A 89 -13.89 -3.01 -7.43
C PRO A 89 -12.95 -3.89 -8.28
N ALA A 90 -12.68 -3.51 -9.53
CA ALA A 90 -11.75 -4.23 -10.41
C ALA A 90 -10.32 -4.27 -9.86
N SER A 91 -9.88 -3.20 -9.18
CA SER A 91 -8.58 -3.14 -8.52
C SER A 91 -8.52 -3.99 -7.25
N LEU A 92 -9.64 -4.56 -6.77
CA LEU A 92 -9.62 -5.53 -5.66
C LEU A 92 -9.24 -6.94 -6.12
N GLU A 93 -9.38 -7.27 -7.41
CA GLU A 93 -9.03 -8.61 -7.91
C GLU A 93 -7.55 -8.95 -7.69
N ILE A 94 -6.67 -7.94 -7.78
CA ILE A 94 -5.24 -8.11 -7.51
C ILE A 94 -4.99 -8.55 -6.07
N LEU A 95 -5.87 -8.21 -5.11
CA LEU A 95 -5.73 -8.65 -3.73
C LEU A 95 -5.79 -10.17 -3.64
N SER A 96 -6.56 -10.86 -4.49
CA SER A 96 -6.59 -12.33 -4.54
C SER A 96 -5.19 -12.92 -4.78
N THR A 97 -4.33 -12.19 -5.49
CA THR A 97 -2.94 -12.61 -5.74
C THR A 97 -2.03 -12.46 -4.53
N LEU A 98 -2.52 -11.95 -3.39
CA LEU A 98 -1.78 -11.78 -2.14
C LEU A 98 -1.87 -13.00 -1.22
N GLN A 99 -2.84 -13.90 -1.42
CA GLN A 99 -2.97 -15.09 -0.57
C GLN A 99 -1.70 -15.95 -0.64
N GLY A 100 -1.10 -16.21 0.52
CA GLY A 100 0.17 -16.93 0.65
C GLY A 100 1.42 -16.13 0.25
N LYS A 101 1.30 -14.81 0.02
CA LYS A 101 2.36 -13.97 -0.57
C LYS A 101 2.64 -12.67 0.20
N GLY A 102 2.44 -12.67 1.52
CA GLY A 102 2.50 -11.47 2.38
C GLY A 102 3.78 -10.62 2.27
N GLN A 103 4.94 -11.23 1.94
CA GLN A 103 6.19 -10.47 1.81
C GLN A 103 6.24 -9.52 0.59
N GLY A 104 5.50 -9.81 -0.49
CA GLY A 104 5.45 -8.91 -1.66
C GLY A 104 4.67 -7.62 -1.41
N VAL A 105 3.67 -7.68 -0.52
CA VAL A 105 2.90 -6.52 -0.06
C VAL A 105 3.76 -5.58 0.76
N ASN A 106 4.62 -6.14 1.60
CA ASN A 106 5.48 -5.37 2.49
C ASN A 106 6.48 -4.49 1.71
N LEU A 107 7.07 -5.02 0.62
CA LEU A 107 7.92 -4.22 -0.26
C LEU A 107 7.12 -3.11 -0.97
N GLN A 108 5.90 -3.39 -1.42
CA GLN A 108 4.99 -2.36 -1.97
C GLN A 108 4.65 -1.25 -0.97
N ALA A 109 4.36 -1.64 0.26
CA ALA A 109 4.07 -0.70 1.33
C ALA A 109 5.27 0.20 1.64
N MET A 110 6.49 -0.36 1.67
CA MET A 110 7.72 0.42 1.87
C MET A 110 7.90 1.47 0.77
N VAL A 111 7.83 1.08 -0.50
CA VAL A 111 7.93 2.03 -1.63
C VAL A 111 6.87 3.13 -1.50
N THR A 112 5.62 2.74 -1.23
CA THR A 112 4.51 3.69 -1.06
C THR A 112 4.74 4.67 0.11
N PHE A 113 5.32 4.21 1.22
CA PHE A 113 5.61 5.09 2.37
C PHE A 113 6.70 6.09 2.03
N LEU A 114 7.73 5.69 1.28
CA LEU A 114 8.77 6.60 0.81
C LEU A 114 8.21 7.63 -0.17
N ASP A 115 7.30 7.24 -1.06
CA ASP A 115 6.64 8.17 -1.97
C ASP A 115 5.80 9.21 -1.22
N VAL A 116 4.99 8.76 -0.26
CA VAL A 116 4.16 9.66 0.55
C VAL A 116 5.02 10.60 1.39
N ALA A 117 6.08 10.07 2.01
CA ALA A 117 7.01 10.88 2.79
C ALA A 117 7.78 11.88 1.90
N GLY A 118 8.16 11.45 0.69
CA GLY A 118 8.92 12.23 -0.29
C GLY A 118 8.10 13.20 -1.13
N ALA A 119 6.76 13.09 -1.14
CA ALA A 119 5.88 13.93 -1.95
C ALA A 119 6.04 15.44 -1.67
N GLY A 120 6.45 15.82 -0.46
CA GLY A 120 6.77 17.21 -0.11
C GLY A 120 8.20 17.63 -0.48
N GLY A 121 9.09 16.66 -0.70
CA GLY A 121 10.51 16.87 -1.01
C GLY A 121 10.77 17.62 -2.31
N HIS A 122 9.82 17.54 -3.26
CA HIS A 122 9.84 18.33 -4.50
C HIS A 122 9.61 19.83 -4.27
N ALA A 123 8.96 20.22 -3.17
CA ALA A 123 8.67 21.62 -2.83
C ALA A 123 9.64 22.20 -1.78
N ASP A 124 10.08 21.37 -0.81
CA ASP A 124 11.13 21.72 0.15
C ASP A 124 11.83 20.43 0.59
N THR A 125 13.14 20.35 0.42
CA THR A 125 13.99 19.20 0.81
C THR A 125 13.92 18.80 2.29
N ARG A 126 13.36 19.67 3.16
CA ARG A 126 13.12 19.37 4.58
C ARG A 126 11.78 18.63 4.82
N SER A 127 11.01 18.39 3.76
CA SER A 127 9.62 17.94 3.83
C SER A 127 9.48 16.42 3.82
N CYS A 128 9.94 15.76 4.88
CA CYS A 128 9.26 14.54 5.35
C CYS A 128 7.92 14.86 6.06
N ILE A 129 7.46 16.11 5.96
CA ILE A 129 6.32 16.72 6.65
C ILE A 129 4.98 16.12 6.21
N VAL A 130 4.92 15.47 5.04
CA VAL A 130 3.68 14.91 4.49
C VAL A 130 3.25 13.62 5.22
N MET A 131 4.18 12.90 5.85
CA MET A 131 3.86 11.73 6.66
C MET A 131 3.35 12.17 8.05
N SER A 132 2.09 12.60 8.07
CA SER A 132 1.37 12.91 9.32
C SER A 132 0.95 11.65 10.07
N GLU A 133 0.67 11.79 11.36
CA GLU A 133 0.19 10.67 12.19
C GLU A 133 -1.08 10.01 11.60
N PRO A 134 -2.13 10.73 11.18
CA PRO A 134 -3.32 10.09 10.63
C PRO A 134 -3.04 9.37 9.30
N VAL A 135 -2.14 9.91 8.48
CA VAL A 135 -1.73 9.29 7.22
C VAL A 135 -1.01 7.97 7.51
N PHE A 136 0.00 8.00 8.38
CA PHE A 136 0.75 6.80 8.75
C PHE A 136 -0.15 5.70 9.33
N GLN A 137 -1.05 6.05 10.26
CA GLN A 137 -1.95 5.06 10.86
C GLN A 137 -2.91 4.43 9.85
N ALA A 138 -3.45 5.22 8.91
CA ALA A 138 -4.29 4.69 7.84
C ALA A 138 -3.54 3.68 6.96
N TYR A 139 -2.29 4.00 6.62
CA TYR A 139 -1.44 3.11 5.84
C TYR A 139 -1.08 1.83 6.61
N MET A 140 -0.68 1.93 7.88
CA MET A 140 -0.36 0.76 8.70
C MET A 140 -1.57 -0.16 8.88
N SER A 141 -2.76 0.41 9.09
CA SER A 141 -4.00 -0.39 9.13
C SER A 141 -4.26 -1.11 7.80
N GLY A 142 -3.98 -0.48 6.66
CA GLY A 142 -4.06 -1.11 5.35
C GLY A 142 -3.10 -2.28 5.18
N VAL A 143 -1.83 -2.10 5.58
CA VAL A 143 -0.81 -3.15 5.55
C VAL A 143 -1.21 -4.32 6.44
N GLU A 144 -1.67 -4.06 7.65
CA GLU A 144 -2.15 -5.10 8.58
C GLU A 144 -3.36 -5.87 8.01
N ALA A 145 -4.29 -5.17 7.34
CA ALA A 145 -5.41 -5.81 6.66
C ALA A 145 -4.93 -6.74 5.54
N PHE A 146 -3.96 -6.30 4.74
CA PHE A 146 -3.38 -7.12 3.68
C PHE A 146 -2.62 -8.33 4.23
N ASP A 147 -1.85 -8.17 5.30
CA ASP A 147 -1.16 -9.30 5.96
C ASP A 147 -2.17 -10.30 6.52
N THR A 148 -3.22 -9.82 7.18
CA THR A 148 -4.30 -10.65 7.73
C THR A 148 -5.04 -11.41 6.63
N PHE A 149 -5.28 -10.77 5.48
CA PHE A 149 -5.83 -11.40 4.29
C PHE A 149 -4.87 -12.42 3.65
N ALA A 150 -3.59 -12.07 3.51
CA ALA A 150 -2.57 -12.94 2.95
C ALA A 150 -2.39 -14.22 3.77
N ASN A 151 -2.57 -14.11 5.09
CA ASN A 151 -2.55 -15.23 6.05
C ASN A 151 -3.87 -16.01 6.12
N GLY A 152 -4.87 -15.65 5.32
CA GLY A 152 -6.15 -16.37 5.21
C GLY A 152 -7.16 -16.08 6.33
N SER A 153 -6.86 -15.16 7.25
CA SER A 153 -7.78 -14.77 8.33
C SER A 153 -8.92 -13.89 7.84
N ILE A 154 -8.72 -13.16 6.74
CA ILE A 154 -9.79 -12.47 6.00
C ILE A 154 -10.10 -13.30 4.74
N PRO A 155 -11.38 -13.65 4.48
CA PRO A 155 -11.71 -14.68 3.50
C PRO A 155 -11.76 -14.20 2.05
N SER A 156 -11.82 -12.89 1.79
CA SER A 156 -11.93 -12.36 0.43
C SER A 156 -11.31 -10.97 0.27
N PRO A 157 -10.90 -10.58 -0.95
CA PRO A 157 -10.51 -9.21 -1.28
C PRO A 157 -11.50 -8.15 -0.81
N ARG A 158 -12.80 -8.44 -0.97
CA ARG A 158 -13.86 -7.52 -0.57
C ARG A 158 -13.90 -7.36 0.95
N ALA A 159 -13.83 -8.46 1.70
CA ALA A 159 -13.78 -8.41 3.16
C ALA A 159 -12.51 -7.69 3.65
N CYS A 160 -11.38 -7.82 2.94
CA CYS A 160 -10.16 -7.08 3.23
C CYS A 160 -10.35 -5.58 3.06
N TYR A 161 -10.99 -5.18 1.96
CA TYR A 161 -11.29 -3.78 1.71
C TYR A 161 -12.31 -3.21 2.70
N ASP A 162 -13.35 -3.98 3.02
CA ASP A 162 -14.35 -3.59 4.02
C ASP A 162 -13.71 -3.36 5.39
N HIS A 163 -12.72 -4.18 5.79
CA HIS A 163 -11.96 -3.98 7.02
C HIS A 163 -11.24 -2.62 7.06
N ILE A 164 -10.63 -2.21 5.94
CA ILE A 164 -9.97 -0.90 5.80
C ILE A 164 -10.99 0.23 5.87
N LEU A 165 -12.15 0.08 5.23
CA LEU A 165 -13.23 1.08 5.27
C LEU A 165 -13.83 1.21 6.68
N GLU A 166 -13.97 0.09 7.41
CA GLU A 166 -14.43 0.08 8.80
C GLU A 166 -13.49 0.85 9.73
N TYR A 167 -12.17 0.66 9.58
CA TYR A 167 -11.17 1.43 10.31
C TYR A 167 -11.37 2.94 10.11
N ARG A 168 -11.56 3.37 8.86
CA ARG A 168 -11.76 4.78 8.52
C ARG A 168 -13.08 5.33 9.05
N ALA A 169 -14.15 4.55 8.95
CA ALA A 169 -15.43 4.93 9.53
C ALA A 169 -15.33 5.15 11.04
N LYS A 170 -14.61 4.28 11.76
CA LYS A 170 -14.35 4.44 13.21
C LYS A 170 -13.55 5.72 13.50
N ASN A 171 -12.51 6.02 12.72
CA ASN A 171 -11.75 7.26 12.87
C ASN A 171 -12.63 8.50 12.66
N LEU A 172 -13.49 8.49 11.65
CA LEU A 172 -14.45 9.58 11.41
C LEU A 172 -15.45 9.73 12.56
N GLN A 173 -15.98 8.61 13.10
CA GLN A 173 -16.85 8.65 14.28
C GLN A 173 -16.15 9.28 15.49
N GLN A 174 -14.88 8.94 15.74
CA GLN A 174 -14.09 9.51 16.82
C GLN A 174 -13.86 11.02 16.66
N LEU A 175 -13.84 11.51 15.42
CA LEU A 175 -13.78 12.94 15.09
C LEU A 175 -15.15 13.64 15.17
N GLY A 176 -16.21 12.93 15.56
CA GLY A 176 -17.56 13.48 15.73
C GLY A 176 -18.43 13.44 14.47
N PHE A 177 -18.01 12.75 13.41
CA PHE A 177 -18.87 12.53 12.24
C PHE A 177 -19.93 11.47 12.55
N ASN A 178 -21.19 11.89 12.60
CA ASN A 178 -22.33 11.01 12.83
C ASN A 178 -22.82 10.41 11.52
N PHE A 179 -22.77 9.08 11.40
CA PHE A 179 -23.37 8.37 10.28
C PHE A 179 -24.86 8.14 10.59
N SER A 180 -25.74 8.81 9.85
CA SER A 180 -27.20 8.77 10.05
C SER A 180 -27.84 7.41 9.73
N HIS A 181 -27.08 6.48 9.16
CA HIS A 181 -27.44 5.06 9.02
C HIS A 181 -26.32 4.20 9.59
N PRO A 182 -26.65 3.10 10.31
CA PRO A 182 -25.64 2.11 10.67
C PRO A 182 -24.93 1.68 9.37
N LEU A 183 -23.60 1.63 9.39
CA LEU A 183 -22.80 0.96 8.36
C LEU A 183 -23.08 -0.55 8.44
N ARG A 184 -24.30 -0.94 8.09
CA ARG A 184 -24.71 -2.32 7.99
C ARG A 184 -24.29 -2.76 6.61
N MET A 185 -23.09 -3.34 6.53
CA MET A 185 -22.59 -4.09 5.38
C MET A 185 -23.59 -5.23 5.11
N LYS A 186 -24.68 -4.95 4.39
CA LYS A 186 -25.56 -5.99 3.84
C LYS A 186 -24.81 -6.59 2.68
N HIS A 187 -24.58 -7.90 2.75
CA HIS A 187 -24.05 -8.76 1.70
C HIS A 187 -24.52 -8.25 0.32
N GLY A 188 -23.58 -7.77 -0.50
CA GLY A 188 -23.84 -7.45 -1.91
C GLY A 188 -24.00 -5.97 -2.31
N ARG A 189 -23.68 -4.96 -1.48
CA ARG A 189 -23.61 -3.56 -1.97
C ARG A 189 -22.26 -2.88 -1.73
N SER A 190 -21.74 -2.26 -2.78
CA SER A 190 -20.54 -1.43 -2.78
C SER A 190 -20.74 -0.17 -1.95
N LEU A 191 -19.79 0.14 -1.06
CA LEU A 191 -19.54 1.53 -0.67
C LEU A 191 -18.83 2.21 -1.86
N GLY A 192 -19.59 2.41 -2.94
CA GLY A 192 -19.16 3.26 -4.02
C GLY A 192 -19.49 4.69 -3.62
N CYS A 193 -18.46 5.53 -3.47
CA CYS A 193 -18.54 6.98 -3.44
C CYS A 193 -19.62 7.55 -2.50
N PHE A 194 -19.30 7.77 -1.22
CA PHE A 194 -20.01 8.81 -0.49
C PHE A 194 -19.52 10.17 -1.01
N ALA A 195 -20.36 10.77 -1.84
CA ALA A 195 -20.30 12.20 -2.14
C ALA A 195 -20.37 12.97 -0.82
N TRP A 196 -19.34 13.79 -0.57
CA TRP A 196 -19.35 14.77 0.50
C TRP A 196 -20.43 15.79 0.18
N GLY A 197 -21.57 15.69 0.87
CA GLY A 197 -22.56 16.76 0.91
C GLY A 197 -22.01 17.88 1.77
N VAL A 198 -21.76 19.02 1.13
CA VAL A 198 -21.41 20.32 1.73
C VAL A 198 -22.51 20.79 2.67
#